data_AF-A0A1C5UFP4-F1
#
_entry.id   AF-A0A1C5UFP4-F1
#
_cell.length_a   1.000
_cell.length_b   1.000
_cell.length_c   1.000
_cell.angle_alpha   90.00
_cell.angle_beta   90.00
_cell.angle_gamma   90.00
#
_symmetry.space_group_name_H-M   'P 1'
#
loop_
_entity.id
_entity.type
_entity.pdbx_description
1 polymer ?
#
loop_
_entity_poly.entity_id
_entity_poly.type
_entity_poly.pdbx_seq_one_letter_code
_entity_poly.pdbx_strand_id
1 'polypeptide(L)'
;MGYHDYWDGDCEMARYYRDMDEKVKERQNEALWLQGLYFYEALVDASPVLNAMSKKHKPIPYRQAPIPLTEARHRQQQEEENHKKLNAGKEAMKQIMAGVNSKFKRKEE
;
A
#
# COMPACT_ATOMS: atom_id res chain seq x y z
N MET A 1 26.50 -17.13 14.80
CA MET A 1 27.95 -17.15 15.01
C MET A 1 28.52 -18.35 14.27
N GLY A 2 29.44 -18.14 13.34
CA GLY A 2 30.14 -19.24 12.66
C GLY A 2 31.25 -19.85 13.51
N TYR A 3 31.83 -20.96 13.05
CA TYR A 3 32.94 -21.64 13.73
C TYR A 3 34.17 -20.74 13.89
N HIS A 4 34.63 -20.12 12.80
CA HIS A 4 35.78 -19.22 12.82
C HIS A 4 35.51 -17.94 13.63
N ASP A 5 34.29 -17.39 13.59
CA ASP A 5 33.95 -16.22 14.42
C ASP A 5 34.05 -16.51 15.92
N TYR A 6 33.80 -17.76 16.32
CA TYR A 6 33.82 -18.19 17.70
C TYR A 6 35.24 -18.51 18.20
N TRP A 7 36.07 -19.15 17.36
CA TRP A 7 37.40 -19.60 17.75
C TRP A 7 38.53 -18.64 17.38
N ASP A 8 38.44 -18.01 16.21
CA ASP A 8 39.49 -17.15 15.64
C ASP A 8 39.12 -15.66 15.67
N GLY A 9 37.88 -15.34 16.04
CA GLY A 9 37.35 -13.98 16.10
C GLY A 9 37.69 -13.21 17.37
N ASP A 10 37.24 -11.96 17.42
CA ASP A 10 37.38 -11.11 18.60
C ASP A 10 36.48 -11.62 19.76
N CYS A 11 36.97 -11.50 21.00
CA CYS A 11 36.21 -11.89 22.19
C CYS A 11 34.94 -11.06 22.37
N GLU A 12 34.88 -9.84 21.79
CA GLU A 12 33.67 -9.02 21.80
C GLU A 12 32.58 -9.49 20.82
N MET A 13 32.87 -10.43 19.91
CA MET A 13 31.88 -10.89 18.92
C MET A 13 30.61 -11.43 19.55
N ALA A 14 30.70 -12.14 20.68
CA ALA A 14 29.54 -12.66 21.39
C ALA A 14 28.55 -11.55 21.79
N ARG A 15 29.04 -10.36 22.16
CA ARG A 15 28.21 -9.20 22.49
C ARG A 15 27.46 -8.70 21.27
N TYR A 16 28.17 -8.48 20.16
CA TYR A 16 27.55 -8.00 18.92
C TYR A 16 26.52 -8.99 18.36
N TYR A 17 26.77 -10.30 18.42
CA TYR A 17 25.80 -11.30 18.02
C TYR A 17 24.52 -11.25 18.85
N ARG A 18 24.61 -10.96 20.15
CA ARG A 18 23.44 -10.78 21.00
C ARG A 18 22.65 -9.53 20.61
N ASP A 19 23.34 -8.40 20.45
CA ASP A 19 22.71 -7.15 20.00
C ASP A 19 22.04 -7.31 18.62
N MET A 20 22.64 -8.11 17.74
CA MET A 20 22.06 -8.43 16.44
C MET A 20 20.81 -9.30 16.55
N ASP A 21 20.79 -10.30 17.42
CA ASP A 21 19.62 -11.15 17.67
C ASP A 21 18.45 -10.34 18.26
N GLU A 22 18.73 -9.42 19.18
CA GLU A 22 17.74 -8.48 19.72
C GLU A 22 17.12 -7.63 18.60
N LYS A 23 17.94 -7.03 17.74
CA LYS A 23 17.46 -6.26 16.57
C LYS A 23 16.70 -7.11 15.55
N VAL A 24 17.04 -8.39 15.41
CA VAL A 24 16.28 -9.31 14.55
C VAL A 24 14.89 -9.55 15.14
N LYS A 25 14.80 -9.82 16.44
CA LYS A 25 13.52 -10.03 17.14
C LYS A 25 12.63 -8.79 17.08
N GLU A 26 13.18 -7.60 17.26
CA GLU A 26 12.45 -6.34 17.14
C GLU A 26 11.87 -6.16 15.73
N ARG A 27 12.70 -6.33 14.69
CA ARG A 27 12.23 -6.25 13.29
C ARG A 27 11.16 -7.29 12.97
N GLN A 28 11.26 -8.50 13.51
CA GLN A 28 10.22 -9.53 13.35
C GLN A 28 8.92 -9.13 14.02
N ASN A 29 8.99 -8.56 15.24
CA ASN A 29 7.82 -8.07 15.95
C ASN A 29 7.13 -6.93 15.18
N GLU A 30 7.88 -5.97 14.66
CA GLU A 30 7.36 -4.89 13.80
C GLU A 30 6.71 -5.42 12.52
N ALA A 31 7.34 -6.40 11.86
CA ALA A 31 6.78 -7.03 10.67
C ALA A 31 5.47 -7.77 10.95
N LEU A 32 5.38 -8.49 12.07
CA LEU A 32 4.16 -9.16 12.51
C LEU A 32 3.06 -8.16 12.88
N TRP A 33 3.43 -7.04 13.49
CA TRP A 33 2.48 -5.96 13.77
C TRP A 33 1.88 -5.37 12.50
N LEU A 34 2.73 -5.08 11.49
CA LEU A 34 2.28 -4.62 10.18
C LEU A 34 1.39 -5.66 9.48
N GLN A 35 1.74 -6.95 9.59
CA GLN A 35 0.92 -8.04 9.07
C GLN A 35 -0.45 -8.10 9.76
N GLY A 36 -0.50 -7.89 11.07
CA GLY A 36 -1.74 -7.80 11.84
C GLY A 36 -2.66 -6.69 11.33
N LEU A 37 -2.10 -5.53 10.99
CA LEU A 37 -2.85 -4.43 10.37
C LEU A 37 -3.46 -4.83 9.01
N TYR A 38 -2.68 -5.50 8.16
CA TYR A 38 -3.19 -5.99 6.86
C TYR A 38 -4.31 -7.01 7.02
N PHE A 39 -4.21 -7.91 8.00
CA PHE A 39 -5.28 -8.87 8.29
C PHE A 39 -6.52 -8.20 8.85
N TYR A 40 -6.35 -7.24 9.76
CA TYR A 40 -7.46 -6.48 10.31
C TYR A 40 -8.25 -5.78 9.20
N GLU A 41 -7.57 -5.09 8.29
CA GLU A 41 -8.19 -4.43 7.15
C GLU A 41 -8.93 -5.44 6.25
N ALA A 42 -8.31 -6.56 5.90
CA ALA A 42 -8.94 -7.59 5.08
C ALA A 42 -10.21 -8.17 5.72
N LEU A 43 -10.23 -8.34 7.05
CA LEU A 43 -11.42 -8.81 7.78
C LEU A 43 -12.54 -7.77 7.75
N VAL A 44 -12.20 -6.48 7.92
CA VAL A 44 -13.17 -5.39 7.83
C VAL A 44 -13.74 -5.30 6.41
N ASP A 45 -12.89 -5.44 5.38
CA ASP A 45 -13.29 -5.42 3.99
C ASP A 45 -14.22 -6.60 3.62
N ALA A 46 -13.97 -7.76 4.21
CA ALA A 46 -14.81 -8.95 4.07
C ALA A 46 -16.09 -8.90 4.92
N SER A 47 -16.21 -7.98 5.88
CA SER A 47 -17.33 -7.91 6.82
C SER A 47 -18.73 -7.89 6.18
N PRO A 48 -18.98 -7.26 5.01
CA PRO A 48 -20.31 -7.27 4.40
C PRO A 48 -20.75 -8.66 3.89
N VAL A 49 -19.78 -9.53 3.58
CA VAL A 49 -20.04 -10.92 3.14
C VAL A 49 -20.37 -11.80 4.34
N LEU A 50 -19.67 -11.58 5.46
CA LEU A 50 -19.88 -12.33 6.70
C LEU A 50 -21.13 -11.87 7.47
N ASN A 51 -21.59 -10.65 7.22
CA ASN A 51 -22.78 -10.11 7.85
C ASN A 51 -24.07 -10.55 7.12
N ALA A 52 -24.81 -11.48 7.72
CA ALA A 52 -26.10 -11.96 7.22
C ALA A 52 -27.18 -10.87 7.08
N MET A 53 -27.05 -9.77 7.83
CA MET A 53 -27.98 -8.63 7.81
C MET A 53 -27.52 -7.51 6.85
N SER A 54 -26.43 -7.70 6.11
CA SER A 54 -25.93 -6.69 5.19
C SER A 54 -26.89 -6.49 4.03
N LYS A 55 -27.22 -5.23 3.73
CA LYS A 55 -28.01 -4.88 2.54
C LYS A 55 -27.26 -5.17 1.24
N LYS A 56 -25.93 -5.22 1.28
CA LYS A 56 -25.07 -5.48 0.12
C LYS A 56 -24.00 -6.49 0.52
N HIS A 57 -24.14 -7.73 0.07
CA HIS A 57 -23.18 -8.82 0.33
C HIS A 57 -21.95 -8.77 -0.58
N LYS A 58 -21.46 -7.57 -0.92
CA LYS A 58 -20.24 -7.41 -1.73
C LYS A 58 -19.11 -6.95 -0.81
N PRO A 59 -17.95 -7.61 -0.80
CA PRO A 59 -16.81 -7.16 -0.02
C PRO A 59 -16.33 -5.80 -0.52
N ILE A 60 -15.77 -5.01 0.38
CA ILE A 60 -15.06 -3.80 0.01
C ILE A 60 -13.76 -4.23 -0.70
N PRO A 61 -13.39 -3.63 -1.85
CA PRO A 61 -12.15 -4.00 -2.52
C PRO A 61 -10.95 -3.72 -1.63
N TYR A 62 -10.08 -4.73 -1.48
CA TYR A 62 -8.82 -4.58 -0.75
C TYR A 62 -7.92 -3.53 -1.40
N ARG A 63 -6.97 -3.02 -0.61
CA ARG A 63 -5.96 -2.06 -1.08
C ARG A 63 -5.24 -2.57 -2.31
N GLN A 64 -5.03 -1.66 -3.26
CA GLN A 64 -4.29 -1.93 -4.50
C GLN A 64 -2.77 -1.71 -4.34
N ALA A 65 -2.35 -1.08 -3.25
CA ALA A 65 -0.95 -0.75 -2.98
C ALA A 65 -0.58 -0.96 -1.50
N PRO A 66 0.68 -1.35 -1.22
CA PRO A 66 1.17 -1.51 0.14
C PRO A 66 1.11 -0.21 0.95
N ILE A 67 1.02 -0.36 2.27
CA ILE A 67 1.13 0.74 3.23
C ILE A 67 2.53 1.37 3.11
N PRO A 68 2.63 2.68 2.89
CA PRO A 68 3.92 3.35 2.79
C PRO A 68 4.57 3.44 4.18
N LEU A 69 5.71 2.79 4.34
CA LEU A 69 6.47 2.81 5.60
C LEU A 69 7.42 4.01 5.72
N THR A 70 7.69 4.71 4.61
CA THR A 70 8.59 5.87 4.57
C THR A 70 7.87 7.07 3.97
N GLU A 71 8.25 8.27 4.42
CA GLU A 71 7.69 9.53 3.90
C GLU A 71 7.90 9.71 2.40
N ALA A 72 9.05 9.26 1.88
CA ALA A 72 9.33 9.28 0.45
C ALA A 72 8.30 8.46 -0.33
N ARG A 73 8.01 7.24 0.15
CA ARG A 73 7.02 6.35 -0.49
C ARG A 73 5.60 6.90 -0.35
N HIS A 74 5.29 7.55 0.77
CA HIS A 74 4.02 8.22 0.98
C HIS A 74 3.81 9.37 -0.01
N ARG A 75 4.83 10.24 -0.19
CA ARG A 75 4.79 11.33 -1.19
C ARG A 75 4.63 10.81 -2.61
N GLN A 76 5.37 9.77 -2.98
CA GLN A 76 5.25 9.13 -4.31
C GLN A 76 3.83 8.62 -4.57
N GLN A 77 3.22 7.93 -3.59
CA GLN A 77 1.84 7.46 -3.74
C GLN A 77 0.84 8.60 -3.92
N GLN A 78 1.00 9.70 -3.18
CA GLN A 78 0.15 10.89 -3.34
C GLN A 78 0.32 11.55 -4.72
N GLU A 79 1.54 11.65 -5.21
CA GLU A 79 1.82 12.19 -6.55
C GLU A 79 1.21 11.30 -7.64
N GLU A 80 1.33 9.97 -7.53
CA GLU A 80 0.70 9.02 -8.45
C GLU A 80 -0.83 9.12 -8.43
N GLU A 81 -1.45 9.22 -7.26
CA GLU A 81 -2.90 9.41 -7.15
C GLU A 81 -3.34 10.73 -7.76
N ASN A 82 -2.60 11.82 -7.50
CA ASN A 82 -2.89 13.12 -8.08
C ASN A 82 -2.75 13.09 -9.60
N HIS A 83 -1.70 12.46 -10.12
CA HIS A 83 -1.51 12.33 -11.56
C HIS A 83 -2.62 11.50 -12.21
N LYS A 84 -3.06 10.41 -11.57
CA LYS A 84 -4.21 9.61 -12.03
C LYS A 84 -5.50 10.43 -12.07
N LYS A 85 -5.79 11.21 -11.01
CA LYS A 85 -6.97 12.09 -10.95
C LYS A 85 -6.92 13.18 -12.02
N LEU A 86 -5.76 13.81 -12.23
CA LEU A 86 -5.57 14.84 -13.25
C LEU A 86 -5.77 14.27 -14.67
N ASN A 87 -5.24 13.10 -14.96
CA ASN A 87 -5.39 12.46 -16.27
C ASN A 87 -6.84 12.06 -16.54
N ALA A 88 -7.53 11.48 -15.55
CA ALA A 88 -8.96 11.18 -15.66
C ALA A 88 -9.79 12.46 -15.91
N GLY A 89 -9.46 13.56 -15.21
CA GLY A 89 -10.11 14.86 -15.42
C GLY A 89 -9.87 15.44 -16.82
N LYS A 90 -8.63 15.35 -17.33
CA LYS A 90 -8.30 15.77 -18.71
C LYS A 90 -9.07 14.95 -19.74
N GLU A 91 -9.17 13.64 -19.55
CA GLU A 91 -9.89 12.76 -20.46
C GLU A 91 -11.40 13.05 -20.46
N ALA A 92 -12.00 13.23 -19.28
CA ALA A 92 -13.39 13.66 -19.14
C ALA A 92 -13.63 15.01 -19.85
N MET A 93 -12.73 15.98 -19.67
CA MET A 93 -12.81 17.27 -20.34
C MET A 93 -12.74 17.15 -21.87
N LYS A 94 -11.86 16.29 -22.40
CA LYS A 94 -11.79 16.01 -23.85
C LYS A 94 -13.10 15.43 -24.38
N GLN A 95 -13.72 14.49 -23.65
CA GLN A 95 -15.01 13.92 -24.04
C GLN A 95 -16.12 14.97 -24.09
N ILE A 96 -16.15 15.87 -23.09
CA ILE A 96 -17.10 16.99 -23.06
C ILE A 96 -16.86 17.93 -24.26
N MET A 97 -15.61 18.30 -24.55
CA MET A 97 -15.26 19.15 -25.70
C MET A 97 -15.67 18.51 -27.04
N ALA A 98 -15.44 17.21 -27.22
CA ALA A 98 -15.85 16.49 -28.42
C ALA A 98 -17.39 16.49 -28.58
N GLY A 99 -18.13 16.30 -27.47
CA GLY A 99 -19.58 16.40 -27.44
C GLY A 99 -20.10 17.81 -27.79
N VAL A 100 -19.45 18.87 -27.33
CA VAL A 100 -19.81 20.25 -27.66
C VAL A 100 -19.49 20.58 -29.11
N ASN A 101 -18.30 20.21 -29.59
CA ASN A 101 -17.87 20.49 -30.97
C ASN A 101 -18.77 19.79 -32.00
N SER A 102 -19.18 18.54 -31.73
CA SER A 102 -20.14 17.82 -32.59
C SER A 102 -21.55 18.42 -32.61
N LYS A 103 -21.96 19.17 -31.56
CA LYS A 103 -23.22 19.91 -31.52
C LYS A 103 -23.14 21.26 -32.24
N PHE A 104 -22.00 21.91 -32.22
CA PHE A 104 -21.76 23.17 -32.95
C PHE A 104 -21.74 22.94 -34.47
N LYS A 105 -21.01 21.93 -34.95
CA LYS A 105 -21.00 21.57 -36.38
C LYS A 105 -22.39 21.26 -36.94
N ARG A 106 -23.25 20.65 -36.14
CA ARG A 106 -24.64 20.29 -36.51
C ARG A 106 -25.61 21.48 -36.55
N LYS A 107 -25.19 22.66 -36.10
CA LYS A 107 -25.98 23.91 -36.12
C LYS A 107 -25.54 24.86 -37.25
N GLU A 108 -24.39 24.62 -37.86
CA GLU A 108 -23.85 25.41 -38.98
C GLU A 108 -24.21 24.81 -40.35
N GLU A 109 -24.78 23.60 -40.38
CA GLU A 109 -25.47 22.96 -41.52
C GLU A 109 -26.98 23.19 -41.45
#